data_AF-A0A2N2BEM8-F1
#
_entry.id   AF-A0A2N2BEM8-F1
#
_cell.length_a   1.000
_cell.length_b   1.000
_cell.length_c   1.000
_cell.angle_alpha   90.00
_cell.angle_beta   90.00
_cell.angle_gamma   90.00
#
_symmetry.space_group_name_H-M   'P 1'
#
loop_
_entity.id
_entity.type
_entity.pdbx_description
1 polymer ?
#
loop_
_entity_poly.entity_id
_entity_poly.type
_entity_poly.pdbx_seq_one_letter_code
_entity_poly.pdbx_strand_id
1 'polypeptide(L)'
;SEGRDEEIHFNFTNGFRVDYSKWMEGYRVKVDDNDVSWIKSREPSNTYETFMDYLKIIFVYAGTLSLSEELESVALTDLQIGDVFVQGGSPGHAVIVVDMAINIETDQKIFLLAQSYMPAQDIHVLINPNDDNLGPWYILDDRDIYLTPEWKFDKDSLKRYR
;
A
#
# COMPACT_ATOMS: atom_id res chain seq x y z
N SER A 1 16.54 -6.53 12.91
CA SER A 1 16.28 -5.50 11.89
C SER A 1 17.52 -5.36 11.04
N GLU A 2 17.38 -5.02 9.75
CA GLU A 2 18.52 -4.75 8.86
C GLU A 2 19.15 -3.36 9.10
N GLY A 3 18.86 -2.71 10.24
CA GLY A 3 19.43 -1.41 10.61
C GLY A 3 18.89 -0.20 9.85
N ARG A 4 17.78 -0.34 9.10
CA ARG A 4 17.17 0.71 8.27
C ARG A 4 16.07 1.51 8.98
N ASP A 5 16.14 1.61 10.31
CA ASP A 5 15.09 2.25 11.12
C ASP A 5 14.93 3.75 10.79
N GLU A 6 15.99 4.41 10.30
CA GLU A 6 15.97 5.81 9.86
C GLU A 6 15.21 6.05 8.56
N GLU A 7 14.98 5.00 7.78
CA GLU A 7 14.25 5.09 6.50
C GLU A 7 12.73 4.96 6.70
N ILE A 8 12.31 4.44 7.87
CA ILE A 8 10.91 4.21 8.18
C ILE A 8 10.21 5.54 8.46
N HIS A 9 9.30 5.90 7.56
CA HIS A 9 8.43 7.07 7.72
C HIS A 9 7.08 6.85 7.03
N PHE A 10 6.13 7.75 7.31
CA PHE A 10 4.86 7.82 6.60
C PHE A 10 4.39 9.28 6.56
N ASN A 11 3.75 9.69 5.46
CA ASN A 11 3.15 11.02 5.36
C ASN A 11 1.63 10.93 5.57
N PHE A 12 1.12 11.66 6.55
CA PHE A 12 -0.33 11.82 6.71
C PHE A 12 -0.92 12.60 5.53
N THR A 13 -2.23 12.48 5.35
CA THR A 13 -2.98 13.15 4.26
C THR A 13 -2.81 14.68 4.25
N ASN A 14 -2.50 15.30 5.40
CA ASN A 14 -2.19 16.74 5.47
C ASN A 14 -0.72 17.08 5.17
N GLY A 15 0.08 16.10 4.73
CA GLY A 15 1.51 16.23 4.44
C GLY A 15 2.42 16.13 5.67
N PHE A 16 1.88 15.87 6.87
CA PHE A 16 2.72 15.72 8.06
C PHE A 16 3.53 14.41 8.01
N ARG A 17 4.85 14.54 7.95
CA ARG A 17 5.79 13.42 7.95
C ARG A 17 6.01 12.88 9.37
N VAL A 18 5.76 11.58 9.53
CA VAL A 18 5.94 10.85 10.78
C VAL A 18 7.14 9.92 10.66
N ASP A 19 8.32 10.37 11.06
CA ASP A 19 9.54 9.54 11.07
C ASP A 19 9.59 8.62 12.29
N TYR A 20 9.91 7.34 12.08
CA TYR A 20 10.10 6.40 13.18
C TYR A 20 11.34 6.76 14.03
N SER A 21 12.39 7.30 13.42
CA SER A 21 13.57 7.82 14.13
C SER A 21 13.20 8.85 15.21
N LYS A 22 12.34 9.80 14.87
CA LYS A 22 11.83 10.79 15.82
C LYS A 22 10.93 10.18 16.89
N TRP A 23 10.15 9.17 16.53
CA TRP A 23 9.36 8.39 17.48
C TRP A 23 10.23 7.66 18.51
N MET A 24 11.37 7.11 18.08
CA MET A 24 12.34 6.44 18.94
C MET A 24 12.98 7.38 19.97
N GLU A 25 13.09 8.67 19.67
CA GLU A 25 13.59 9.70 20.61
C GLU A 25 12.57 10.09 21.70
N GLY A 26 11.39 9.46 21.72
CA GLY A 26 10.34 9.71 22.71
C GLY A 26 9.29 10.74 22.29
N TYR A 27 9.32 11.19 21.02
CA TYR A 27 8.27 12.03 20.47
C TYR A 27 7.05 11.20 20.05
N ARG A 28 5.87 11.80 20.19
CA ARG A 28 4.59 11.24 19.72
C ARG A 28 3.87 12.27 18.89
N VAL A 29 2.99 11.79 18.01
CA VAL A 29 2.15 12.66 17.20
C VAL A 29 0.98 13.16 18.06
N LYS A 30 0.79 14.48 18.10
CA LYS A 30 -0.41 15.13 18.64
C LYS A 30 -1.22 15.64 17.45
N VAL A 31 -2.47 15.22 17.35
CA VAL A 31 -3.43 15.67 16.33
C VAL A 31 -4.48 16.54 17.03
N ASP A 32 -4.69 17.75 16.51
CA ASP A 32 -5.70 18.71 16.95
C ASP A 32 -6.44 19.23 15.71
N ASP A 33 -7.59 18.62 15.42
CA ASP A 33 -8.26 18.68 14.11
C ASP A 33 -7.30 18.40 12.94
N ASN A 34 -6.94 19.42 12.18
CA ASN A 34 -6.07 19.33 11.01
C ASN A 34 -4.62 19.72 11.32
N ASP A 35 -4.34 20.22 12.52
CA ASP A 35 -3.00 20.59 12.97
C ASP A 35 -2.33 19.37 13.61
N VAL A 36 -1.17 19.00 13.07
CA VAL A 36 -0.41 17.82 13.49
C VAL A 36 0.98 18.26 13.89
N SER A 37 1.39 17.85 15.08
CA SER A 37 2.63 18.30 15.69
C SER A 37 3.32 17.19 16.46
N TRP A 38 4.62 17.39 16.69
CA TRP A 38 5.42 16.51 17.53
C TRP A 38 5.41 17.00 18.97
N ILE A 39 5.13 16.10 19.92
CA ILE A 39 5.27 16.36 21.35
C ILE A 39 6.19 15.31 21.99
N LYS A 40 7.16 15.76 22.79
CA LYS A 40 7.99 14.84 23.58
C LYS A 40 7.23 14.44 24.84
N SER A 41 6.84 13.17 24.92
CA SER A 41 5.97 12.66 25.99
C SER A 41 6.40 11.31 26.56
N ARG A 42 7.44 10.70 26.00
CA ARG A 42 8.00 9.42 26.43
C ARG A 42 9.53 9.51 26.53
N GLU A 43 10.11 8.55 27.24
CA GLU A 43 11.55 8.30 27.17
C GLU A 43 11.93 7.65 25.84
N PRO A 44 13.17 7.83 25.35
CA PRO A 44 13.65 7.17 24.15
C PRO A 44 13.55 5.64 24.23
N SER A 45 13.10 5.00 23.15
CA SER A 45 12.91 3.53 23.08
C SER A 45 12.89 3.04 21.63
N ASN A 46 13.46 1.87 21.37
CA ASN A 46 13.39 1.15 20.09
C ASN A 46 13.05 -0.33 20.32
N THR A 47 12.05 -0.60 21.16
CA THR A 47 11.53 -1.96 21.35
C THR A 47 10.50 -2.30 20.28
N TYR A 48 10.25 -3.60 20.06
CA TYR A 48 9.18 -4.05 19.17
C TYR A 48 7.81 -3.45 19.55
N GLU A 49 7.52 -3.33 20.86
CA GLU A 49 6.31 -2.69 21.35
C GLU A 49 6.24 -1.20 20.95
N THR A 50 7.38 -0.50 20.98
CA THR A 50 7.47 0.89 20.55
C THR A 50 7.21 1.04 19.05
N PHE A 51 7.74 0.12 18.24
CA PHE A 51 7.46 0.04 16.81
C PHE A 51 5.98 -0.26 16.54
N MET A 52 5.39 -1.20 17.27
CA MET A 52 3.97 -1.53 17.13
C MET A 52 3.07 -0.33 17.48
N ASP A 53 3.42 0.46 18.49
CA ASP A 53 2.66 1.67 18.82
C ASP A 53 2.79 2.76 17.75
N TYR A 54 3.97 2.87 17.12
CA TYR A 54 4.14 3.71 15.93
C TYR A 54 3.22 3.24 14.80
N LEU A 55 3.24 1.94 14.47
CA LEU A 55 2.40 1.38 13.40
C LEU A 55 0.91 1.58 13.66
N LYS A 56 0.44 1.45 14.91
CA LYS A 56 -0.96 1.73 15.26
C LYS A 56 -1.36 3.16 14.91
N ILE A 57 -0.50 4.14 15.17
CA ILE A 57 -0.77 5.53 14.77
C ILE A 57 -0.81 5.63 13.25
N ILE A 58 0.14 5.04 12.54
CA ILE A 58 0.14 5.06 11.08
C ILE A 58 -1.17 4.45 10.54
N PHE A 59 -1.59 3.28 11.03
CA PHE A 59 -2.81 2.62 10.57
C PHE A 59 -4.10 3.38 10.85
N VAL A 60 -4.12 4.28 11.85
CA VAL A 60 -5.28 5.16 12.10
C VAL A 60 -5.41 6.25 11.03
N TYR A 61 -4.29 6.75 10.51
CA TYR A 61 -4.26 7.89 9.57
C TYR A 61 -3.86 7.51 8.14
N ALA A 62 -3.50 6.25 7.90
CA ALA A 62 -3.28 5.70 6.58
C ALA A 62 -4.61 5.35 5.93
N GLY A 63 -4.86 5.93 4.76
CA GLY A 63 -5.99 5.61 3.90
C GLY A 63 -5.53 5.52 2.45
N THR A 64 -6.42 5.14 1.54
CA THR A 64 -6.09 5.03 0.11
C THR A 64 -5.67 6.37 -0.48
N LEU A 65 -6.18 7.50 0.03
CA LEU A 65 -5.76 8.84 -0.38
C LEU A 65 -4.28 9.10 -0.06
N SER A 66 -3.88 9.00 1.20
CA SER A 66 -2.47 9.21 1.60
C SER A 66 -1.55 8.16 0.98
N LEU A 67 -1.99 6.89 0.90
CA LEU A 67 -1.23 5.85 0.20
C LEU A 67 -1.01 6.19 -1.27
N SER A 68 -2.03 6.69 -1.97
CA SER A 68 -1.91 7.04 -3.38
C SER A 68 -0.94 8.22 -3.62
N GLU A 69 -0.79 9.11 -2.65
CA GLU A 69 0.14 10.25 -2.72
C GLU A 69 1.59 9.85 -2.36
N GLU A 70 1.75 8.83 -1.51
CA GLU A 70 3.06 8.31 -1.11
C GLU A 70 3.74 7.47 -2.20
N LEU A 71 2.96 6.81 -3.07
CA LEU A 71 3.45 5.90 -4.10
C LEU A 71 3.71 6.60 -5.44
N GLU A 72 4.71 6.13 -6.17
CA GLU A 72 5.03 6.61 -7.52
C GLU A 72 4.30 5.79 -8.59
N SER A 73 3.82 6.44 -9.65
CA SER A 73 3.23 5.77 -10.80
C SER A 73 4.22 4.86 -11.50
N VAL A 74 3.76 3.67 -11.88
CA VAL A 74 4.54 2.66 -12.60
C VAL A 74 3.82 2.32 -13.91
N ALA A 75 4.58 2.17 -14.99
CA ALA A 75 4.04 1.69 -16.26
C ALA A 75 3.68 0.20 -16.15
N LEU A 76 2.55 -0.24 -16.72
CA LEU A 76 2.15 -1.65 -16.72
C LEU A 76 3.24 -2.59 -17.26
N THR A 77 4.05 -2.14 -18.22
CA THR A 77 5.17 -2.91 -18.78
C THR A 77 6.25 -3.24 -17.75
N ASP A 78 6.35 -2.44 -16.70
CA ASP A 78 7.33 -2.55 -15.60
C ASP A 78 6.72 -3.17 -14.34
N LEU A 79 5.50 -3.74 -14.44
CA LEU A 79 4.79 -4.36 -13.33
C LEU A 79 5.63 -5.46 -12.67
N GLN A 80 5.69 -5.42 -11.34
CA GLN A 80 6.39 -6.41 -10.53
C GLN A 80 5.58 -6.80 -9.27
N ILE A 81 6.01 -7.88 -8.61
CA ILE A 81 5.47 -8.29 -7.31
C ILE A 81 5.73 -7.18 -6.28
N GLY A 82 4.69 -6.81 -5.53
CA GLY A 82 4.71 -5.72 -4.56
C GLY A 82 4.15 -4.40 -5.08
N ASP A 83 3.91 -4.28 -6.39
CA ASP A 83 3.19 -3.11 -6.93
C ASP A 83 1.74 -3.10 -6.47
N VAL A 84 1.18 -1.90 -6.33
CA VAL A 84 -0.16 -1.68 -5.81
C VAL A 84 -1.00 -0.97 -6.87
N PHE A 85 -2.12 -1.56 -7.25
CA PHE A 85 -3.17 -0.81 -7.92
C PHE A 85 -3.94 -0.02 -6.85
N VAL A 86 -3.86 1.30 -6.91
CA VAL A 86 -4.47 2.19 -5.91
C VAL A 86 -5.20 3.36 -6.56
N GLN A 87 -6.42 3.58 -6.10
CA GLN A 87 -7.19 4.79 -6.39
C GLN A 87 -7.51 5.47 -5.07
N GLY A 88 -6.89 6.63 -4.83
CA GLY A 88 -7.09 7.41 -3.61
C GLY A 88 -8.44 8.10 -3.57
N GLY A 89 -9.01 8.25 -2.37
CA GLY A 89 -10.25 8.98 -2.16
C GLY A 89 -11.18 8.34 -1.13
N SER A 90 -12.40 8.87 -1.05
CA SER A 90 -13.49 8.30 -0.24
C SER A 90 -14.78 8.28 -1.10
N PRO A 91 -15.14 7.13 -1.70
CA PRO A 91 -14.46 5.84 -1.60
C PRO A 91 -13.15 5.80 -2.42
N GLY A 92 -12.22 4.96 -1.99
CA GLY A 92 -11.00 4.61 -2.73
C GLY A 92 -10.64 3.17 -2.40
N HIS A 93 -9.79 2.55 -3.22
CA HIS A 93 -9.47 1.12 -3.08
C HIS A 93 -8.01 0.83 -3.43
N ALA A 94 -7.48 -0.25 -2.85
CA ALA A 94 -6.11 -0.69 -3.11
C ALA A 94 -6.03 -2.22 -3.15
N VAL A 95 -5.28 -2.75 -4.12
CA VAL A 95 -4.97 -4.18 -4.25
C VAL A 95 -3.50 -4.35 -4.62
N ILE A 96 -2.85 -5.41 -4.14
CA ILE A 96 -1.40 -5.63 -4.31
C ILE A 96 -1.12 -6.81 -5.23
N VAL A 97 -0.11 -6.69 -6.09
CA VAL A 97 0.43 -7.78 -6.89
C VAL A 97 1.24 -8.71 -5.99
N VAL A 98 0.81 -9.96 -5.84
CA VAL A 98 1.45 -10.93 -4.94
C VAL A 98 2.26 -12.00 -5.65
N ASP A 99 2.00 -12.24 -6.94
CA ASP A 99 2.73 -13.23 -7.72
C ASP A 99 2.65 -12.91 -9.22
N MET A 100 3.61 -13.44 -9.97
CA MET A 100 3.70 -13.31 -11.43
C MET A 100 4.26 -14.58 -12.06
N ALA A 101 3.75 -14.93 -13.23
CA ALA A 101 4.28 -16.02 -14.05
C ALA A 101 4.40 -15.59 -15.51
N ILE A 102 5.29 -16.27 -16.25
CA ILE A 102 5.57 -16.01 -17.66
C ILE A 102 5.39 -17.31 -18.43
N ASN A 103 4.63 -17.25 -19.52
CA ASN A 103 4.58 -18.34 -20.49
C ASN A 103 5.88 -18.35 -21.30
N ILE A 104 6.66 -19.43 -21.20
CA ILE A 104 7.99 -19.55 -21.84
C ILE A 104 7.95 -19.60 -23.37
N GLU A 105 6.80 -19.91 -23.97
CA GLU A 105 6.66 -20.03 -25.43
C GLU A 105 6.18 -18.72 -26.07
N THR A 106 5.36 -17.95 -25.35
CA THR A 106 4.71 -16.74 -25.89
C THR A 106 5.18 -15.44 -25.24
N ASP A 107 6.02 -15.52 -24.19
CA ASP A 107 6.39 -14.42 -23.29
C ASP A 107 5.21 -13.72 -22.60
N GLN A 108 4.00 -14.29 -22.67
CA GLN A 108 2.81 -13.74 -22.03
C GLN A 108 2.97 -13.79 -20.50
N LYS A 109 2.90 -12.62 -19.87
CA LYS A 109 2.91 -12.50 -18.41
C LYS A 109 1.49 -12.56 -17.85
N ILE A 110 1.37 -13.19 -16.68
CA ILE A 110 0.17 -13.19 -15.84
C ILE A 110 0.52 -12.81 -14.41
N PHE A 111 -0.43 -12.31 -13.64
CA PHE A 111 -0.23 -11.87 -12.26
C PHE A 111 -1.43 -12.18 -11.35
N LEU A 112 -1.17 -12.26 -10.03
CA LEU A 112 -2.19 -12.40 -8.99
C LEU A 112 -2.34 -11.13 -8.19
N LEU A 113 -3.59 -10.82 -7.84
CA LEU A 113 -3.94 -9.72 -6.96
C LEU A 113 -4.44 -10.25 -5.62
N ALA A 114 -4.09 -9.56 -4.55
CA ALA A 114 -4.64 -9.77 -3.22
C ALA A 114 -5.11 -8.46 -2.60
N GLN A 115 -6.05 -8.57 -1.67
CA GLN A 115 -6.53 -7.44 -0.89
C GLN A 115 -6.95 -7.88 0.52
N SER A 116 -7.17 -6.90 1.39
CA SER A 116 -8.06 -7.04 2.54
C SER A 116 -9.28 -6.15 2.32
N TYR A 117 -10.39 -6.46 2.99
CA TYR A 117 -11.58 -5.62 2.94
C TYR A 117 -11.65 -4.70 4.16
N MET A 118 -12.39 -3.59 4.08
CA MET A 118 -12.67 -2.75 5.24
C MET A 118 -13.99 -3.14 5.91
N PRO A 119 -14.03 -3.36 7.25
CA PRO A 119 -12.91 -3.28 8.20
C PRO A 119 -11.89 -4.39 7.98
N ALA A 120 -10.60 -4.11 8.21
CA ALA A 120 -9.46 -4.98 7.90
C ALA A 120 -9.75 -6.46 8.26
N GLN A 121 -9.92 -7.28 7.24
CA GLN A 121 -10.07 -8.74 7.34
C GLN A 121 -8.77 -9.47 6.97
N ASP A 122 -8.84 -10.79 6.84
CA ASP A 122 -7.77 -11.60 6.27
C ASP A 122 -7.45 -11.17 4.83
N ILE A 123 -6.16 -11.19 4.52
CA ILE A 123 -5.67 -11.00 3.15
C ILE A 123 -6.07 -12.23 2.34
N HIS A 124 -6.68 -12.01 1.18
CA HIS A 124 -7.10 -13.06 0.28
C HIS A 124 -6.73 -12.74 -1.17
N VAL A 125 -6.48 -13.79 -1.95
CA VAL A 125 -6.30 -13.68 -3.40
C VAL A 125 -7.66 -13.40 -4.05
N LEU A 126 -7.66 -12.48 -5.01
CA LEU A 126 -8.85 -12.07 -5.72
C LEU A 126 -9.19 -13.03 -6.86
N ILE A 127 -10.48 -13.29 -7.02
CA ILE A 127 -11.01 -13.92 -8.23
C ILE A 127 -10.82 -12.95 -9.39
N ASN A 128 -10.45 -13.45 -10.58
CA ASN A 128 -10.41 -12.65 -11.80
C ASN A 128 -11.76 -12.71 -12.53
N PRO A 129 -12.60 -11.65 -12.49
CA PRO A 129 -13.88 -11.62 -13.21
C PRO A 129 -13.73 -11.37 -14.72
N ASN A 130 -12.51 -11.12 -15.22
CA ASN A 130 -12.27 -10.85 -16.64
C ASN A 130 -12.14 -12.14 -17.48
N ASP A 131 -11.77 -13.27 -16.87
CA ASP A 131 -11.63 -14.55 -17.56
C ASP A 131 -11.73 -15.75 -16.58
N ASP A 132 -12.86 -16.44 -16.63
CA ASP A 132 -13.13 -17.60 -15.78
C ASP A 132 -12.18 -18.79 -16.04
N ASN A 133 -11.53 -18.86 -17.21
CA ASN A 133 -10.64 -19.99 -17.55
C ASN A 133 -9.26 -19.88 -16.90
N LEU A 134 -8.87 -18.67 -16.46
CA LEU A 134 -7.57 -18.41 -15.84
C LEU A 134 -7.58 -18.55 -14.32
N GLY A 135 -8.75 -18.84 -13.73
CA GLY A 135 -8.91 -18.83 -12.28
C GLY A 135 -8.61 -17.43 -11.72
N PRO A 136 -7.79 -17.28 -10.67
CA PRO A 136 -7.50 -15.97 -10.09
C PRO A 136 -6.45 -15.14 -10.88
N TRP A 137 -5.87 -15.70 -11.94
CA TRP A 137 -4.79 -15.06 -12.69
C TRP A 137 -5.29 -14.03 -13.70
N TYR A 138 -4.62 -12.89 -13.74
CA TYR A 138 -4.85 -11.81 -14.69
C TYR A 138 -3.78 -11.85 -15.78
N ILE A 139 -4.18 -11.68 -17.05
CA ILE A 139 -3.25 -11.46 -18.15
C ILE A 139 -2.70 -10.03 -18.06
N LEU A 140 -1.39 -9.87 -18.16
CA LEU A 140 -0.78 -8.56 -18.35
C LEU A 140 -0.87 -8.20 -19.83
N ASP A 141 -1.77 -7.28 -20.15
CA ASP A 141 -1.95 -6.74 -21.50
C ASP A 141 -2.25 -5.23 -21.45
N ASP A 142 -2.47 -4.64 -22.63
CA ASP A 142 -2.68 -3.20 -22.80
C ASP A 142 -4.13 -2.75 -22.51
N ARG A 143 -4.93 -3.56 -21.79
CA ARG A 143 -6.30 -3.16 -21.45
C ARG A 143 -6.31 -1.89 -20.60
N ASP A 144 -7.33 -1.07 -20.82
CA ASP A 144 -7.49 0.17 -20.05
C ASP A 144 -7.99 -0.09 -18.62
N ILE A 145 -8.75 -1.17 -18.41
CA ILE A 145 -9.42 -1.46 -17.13
C ILE A 145 -9.16 -2.90 -16.69
N TYR A 146 -8.75 -3.06 -15.44
CA TYR A 146 -8.69 -4.32 -14.71
C TYR A 146 -9.87 -4.38 -13.72
N LEU A 147 -10.81 -5.29 -13.97
CA LEU A 147 -11.92 -5.53 -13.05
C LEU A 147 -11.47 -6.46 -11.91
N THR A 148 -11.73 -6.09 -10.67
CA THR A 148 -11.70 -7.00 -9.53
C THR A 148 -13.14 -7.28 -9.07
N PRO A 149 -13.38 -8.24 -8.15
CA PRO A 149 -14.74 -8.54 -7.70
C PRO A 149 -15.51 -7.33 -7.16
N GLU A 150 -14.81 -6.35 -6.59
CA GLU A 150 -15.40 -5.22 -5.87
C GLU A 150 -15.04 -3.85 -6.46
N TRP A 151 -14.04 -3.78 -7.34
CA TRP A 151 -13.51 -2.51 -7.84
C TRP A 151 -13.10 -2.58 -9.31
N LYS A 152 -12.84 -1.41 -9.90
CA LYS A 152 -12.31 -1.28 -11.26
C LYS A 152 -11.08 -0.39 -11.20
N PHE A 153 -9.98 -0.87 -11.74
CA PHE A 153 -8.73 -0.11 -11.79
C PHE A 153 -8.40 0.26 -13.22
N ASP A 154 -8.20 1.55 -13.48
CA ASP A 154 -7.58 1.99 -14.72
C ASP A 154 -6.10 1.60 -14.72
N LYS A 155 -5.51 1.35 -15.89
CA LYS A 155 -4.08 1.01 -16.03
C LYS A 155 -3.12 1.98 -15.35
N ASP A 156 -3.50 3.25 -15.26
CA ASP A 156 -2.71 4.31 -14.63
C ASP A 156 -2.79 4.30 -13.09
N SER A 157 -3.55 3.37 -12.51
CA SER A 157 -3.67 3.18 -11.07
C SER A 157 -2.52 2.37 -10.46
N LEU A 158 -1.61 1.83 -11.29
CA LEU A 158 -0.46 1.05 -10.82
C LEU A 158 0.61 1.97 -10.21
N LYS A 159 0.98 1.70 -8.96
CA LYS A 159 1.99 2.45 -8.23
C LYS A 159 2.92 1.57 -7.39
N ARG A 160 4.05 2.13 -6.97
CA ARG A 160 5.10 1.45 -6.18
C ARG A 160 5.70 2.37 -5.13
N TYR A 161 6.13 1.81 -3.99
CA TYR A 161 6.88 2.53 -2.96
C TYR A 161 8.25 2.96 -3.51
N ARG A 162 8.65 4.17 -3.14
CA ARG A 162 10.00 4.71 -3.41
C ARG A 162 11.09 3.91 -2.71
#